data_AF-A0A967XWR0-F1
#
_entry.id   AF-A0A967XWR0-F1
#
_cell.length_a   1.000
_cell.length_b   1.000
_cell.length_c   1.000
_cell.angle_alpha   90.00
_cell.angle_beta   90.00
_cell.angle_gamma   90.00
#
_symmetry.space_group_name_H-M   'P 1'
#
loop_
_entity.id
_entity.type
_entity.pdbx_description
1 polymer ?
#
loop_
_entity_poly.entity_id
_entity_poly.type
_entity_poly.pdbx_seq_one_letter_code
_entity_poly.pdbx_strand_id
1 'polypeptide(L)' 'GHYLAEKHTLNNFLKEHWVPKISDRKPYDTWEKAGAKDIVKVAKEKVKEILASHKPEPIPKDVQEEISQILKRYEKEALG' A
#
# COMPACT_ATOMS: atom_id res chain seq x y z
N GLY A 1 0.69 37.59 -6.52
CA GLY A 1 -0.20 36.60 -7.17
C GLY A 1 0.12 35.22 -6.65
N HIS A 2 -0.79 34.26 -6.81
CA HIS A 2 -0.58 32.86 -6.43
C HIS A 2 -0.75 31.95 -7.66
N TYR A 3 -0.10 30.79 -7.67
CA TYR A 3 -0.09 29.88 -8.82
C TYR A 3 -1.18 28.80 -8.77
N LEU A 4 -2.04 28.80 -7.75
CA LEU A 4 -3.05 27.74 -7.56
C LEU A 4 -4.08 27.63 -8.70
N ALA A 5 -4.44 28.76 -9.31
CA ALA A 5 -5.42 28.82 -10.40
C ALA A 5 -4.81 28.68 -11.80
N GLU A 6 -3.49 28.52 -11.90
CA GLU A 6 -2.80 28.44 -13.18
C GLU A 6 -3.04 27.10 -13.88
N LYS A 7 -3.25 27.13 -15.20
CA LYS A 7 -3.43 25.92 -16.01
C LYS A 7 -2.29 24.91 -15.83
N HIS A 8 -1.06 25.42 -15.72
CA HIS A 8 0.12 24.60 -15.48
C HIS A 8 0.00 23.81 -14.16
N THR A 9 -0.39 24.47 -13.08
CA THR A 9 -0.55 23.85 -11.76
C THR A 9 -1.62 22.77 -11.81
N LEU A 10 -2.78 23.04 -12.41
CA LEU A 10 -3.85 22.05 -12.54
C LEU A 10 -3.40 20.80 -13.32
N ASN A 11 -2.68 20.99 -14.43
CA ASN A 11 -2.26 19.89 -15.30
C ASN A 11 -1.18 18.97 -14.69
N ASN A 12 -0.40 19.50 -13.75
CA ASN A 12 0.75 18.80 -13.17
C ASN A 12 0.56 18.41 -11.71
N PHE A 13 -0.43 18.97 -11.00
CA PHE A 13 -0.62 18.74 -9.56
C PHE A 13 -0.63 17.26 -9.19
N LEU A 14 -1.51 16.44 -9.78
CA LEU A 14 -1.59 15.01 -9.44
C LEU A 14 -0.42 14.16 -9.96
N LYS A 15 0.36 14.68 -10.92
CA LYS A 15 1.51 13.97 -11.50
C LYS A 15 2.77 14.17 -10.66
N GLU A 16 2.98 15.37 -10.17
CA GLU A 16 4.19 15.76 -9.45
C GLU A 16 3.99 15.81 -7.94
N HIS A 17 2.77 16.04 -7.46
CA HIS A 17 2.49 16.12 -6.04
C HIS A 17 2.30 14.73 -5.42
N TRP A 18 3.20 14.36 -4.53
CA TRP A 18 3.04 13.16 -3.72
C TRP A 18 1.96 13.34 -2.65
N VAL A 19 0.88 12.57 -2.78
CA VAL A 19 -0.20 12.48 -1.79
C VAL A 19 0.11 11.33 -0.81
N PRO A 20 0.29 11.62 0.49
CA PRO A 20 0.65 10.61 1.47
C PRO A 20 -0.53 9.68 1.76
N LYS A 21 -0.24 8.39 1.96
CA LYS A 21 -1.24 7.38 2.34
C LYS A 21 -1.41 7.22 3.85
N ILE A 22 -0.41 7.63 4.63
CA ILE A 22 -0.34 7.39 6.09
C ILE A 22 -0.25 8.70 6.86
N SER A 23 0.60 9.64 6.44
CA SER A 23 0.75 10.94 7.10
C SER A 23 -0.50 11.80 6.91
N ASP A 24 -1.03 12.36 7.99
CA ASP A 24 -2.12 13.34 7.95
C ASP A 24 -1.53 14.77 7.88
N ARG A 25 -1.99 15.55 6.89
CA ARG A 25 -1.59 16.97 6.69
C ARG A 25 -2.74 17.94 6.97
N LYS A 26 -3.84 17.47 7.56
CA LYS A 26 -4.98 18.31 7.91
C LYS A 26 -4.61 19.29 9.04
N PRO A 27 -5.30 20.43 9.13
CA PRO A 27 -5.24 21.29 10.31
C PRO A 27 -5.59 20.51 11.59
N TYR A 28 -5.00 20.92 12.71
CA TYR A 28 -5.14 20.24 14.00
C TYR A 28 -6.61 19.98 14.38
N ASP A 29 -7.46 21.02 14.38
CA ASP A 29 -8.88 20.90 14.75
C ASP A 29 -9.63 19.88 13.88
N THR A 30 -9.23 19.72 12.62
CA THR A 30 -9.84 18.75 11.71
C THR A 30 -9.37 17.33 12.03
N TRP A 31 -8.08 17.16 12.31
CA TRP A 31 -7.52 15.86 12.74
C TRP A 31 -8.12 15.43 14.09
N GLU A 32 -8.27 16.36 15.03
CA GLU A 32 -8.85 16.12 16.35
C GLU A 32 -10.32 15.66 16.22
N LYS A 33 -11.15 16.42 15.47
CA LYS A 33 -12.55 16.03 15.19
C LYS A 33 -12.69 14.73 14.42
N ALA A 34 -11.69 14.35 13.62
CA ALA A 34 -11.63 13.07 12.91
C ALA A 34 -11.19 11.89 13.81
N GLY A 35 -11.06 12.11 15.12
CA GLY A 35 -10.76 11.07 16.11
C GLY A 35 -9.28 10.96 16.49
N ALA A 36 -8.47 11.97 16.15
CA ALA A 36 -7.10 12.14 16.66
C ALA A 36 -6.22 10.88 16.55
N LYS A 37 -6.32 10.14 15.44
CA LYS A 37 -5.58 8.89 15.28
C LYS A 37 -4.09 9.17 15.19
N ASP A 38 -3.31 8.42 15.97
CA ASP A 38 -1.87 8.38 15.80
C ASP A 38 -1.48 7.66 14.50
N ILE A 39 -0.24 7.89 14.06
CA ILE A 39 0.28 7.38 12.80
C ILE A 39 0.37 5.85 12.76
N VAL A 40 0.61 5.19 13.90
CA VAL A 40 0.73 3.73 13.98
C VAL A 40 -0.64 3.08 13.82
N LYS A 41 -1.69 3.67 14.39
CA LYS A 41 -3.07 3.24 14.21
C LYS A 41 -3.48 3.33 12.74
N VAL A 42 -3.20 4.45 12.08
CA VAL A 42 -3.48 4.62 10.64
C VAL A 42 -2.72 3.59 9.80
N ALA A 43 -1.45 3.34 10.10
CA ALA A 43 -0.66 2.32 9.40
C ALA A 43 -1.25 0.92 9.57
N LYS A 44 -1.66 0.54 10.79
CA LYS A 44 -2.31 -0.76 11.06
C LYS A 44 -3.63 -0.92 10.31
N GLU A 45 -4.45 0.13 10.25
CA GLU A 45 -5.68 0.14 9.46
C GLU A 45 -5.37 -0.07 7.97
N LYS A 46 -4.34 0.61 7.44
CA LYS A 46 -3.94 0.44 6.05
C LYS A 46 -3.44 -0.96 5.72
N VAL A 47 -2.70 -1.60 6.64
CA VAL A 47 -2.27 -3.01 6.50
C VAL A 47 -3.49 -3.93 6.38
N LYS A 48 -4.48 -3.76 7.26
CA LYS A 48 -5.71 -4.57 7.22
C LYS A 48 -6.46 -4.39 5.91
N GLU A 49 -6.57 -3.15 5.42
CA GLU A 49 -7.19 -2.84 4.13
C GLU A 49 -6.48 -3.54 2.98
N ILE A 50 -5.14 -3.47 2.92
CA ILE A 50 -4.34 -4.10 1.86
C ILE A 50 -4.52 -5.62 1.91
N LEU A 51 -4.40 -6.24 3.07
CA LEU A 51 -4.57 -7.70 3.21
C LEU A 51 -5.97 -8.17 2.82
N ALA A 52 -7.01 -7.35 3.04
CA ALA A 52 -8.39 -7.70 2.69
C ALA A 52 -8.70 -7.53 1.20
N SER A 53 -8.02 -6.60 0.51
CA SER A 53 -8.41 -6.16 -0.85
C SER A 53 -7.40 -6.51 -1.94
N HIS A 54 -6.12 -6.67 -1.59
CA HIS A 54 -5.07 -6.90 -2.56
C HIS A 54 -5.16 -8.32 -3.12
N LYS A 55 -5.30 -8.41 -4.45
CA LYS A 55 -5.22 -9.66 -5.19
C LYS A 55 -3.90 -9.65 -5.97
N PRO A 56 -2.90 -10.44 -5.57
CA PRO A 56 -1.66 -10.53 -6.33
C PRO A 56 -1.92 -11.15 -7.69
N GLU A 57 -1.09 -10.80 -8.67
CA GLU A 57 -1.12 -11.47 -9.97
C GLU A 57 -0.79 -12.96 -9.77
N PRO A 58 -1.58 -13.87 -10.39
CA PRO A 58 -1.34 -15.30 -10.24
C PRO A 58 -0.02 -15.68 -10.90
N ILE A 59 0.72 -16.57 -10.24
CA ILE A 59 1.94 -17.14 -10.79
C ILE A 59 1.55 -18.10 -11.94
N PRO A 60 2.32 -18.13 -13.05
CA PRO A 60 2.14 -19.13 -14.10
C PRO A 60 2.15 -20.57 -13.54
N LYS A 61 1.32 -21.44 -14.14
CA LYS A 61 1.10 -22.80 -13.62
C LYS A 61 2.37 -23.65 -13.61
N ASP A 62 3.17 -23.56 -14.67
CA ASP A 62 4.46 -24.24 -14.82
C ASP A 62 5.43 -23.86 -13.70
N VAL A 63 5.52 -22.57 -13.38
CA VAL A 63 6.36 -22.07 -12.27
C VAL A 63 5.82 -22.56 -10.92
N GLN A 64 4.50 -22.56 -10.73
CA GLN A 64 3.88 -23.06 -9.49
C GLN A 64 4.14 -24.57 -9.29
N GLU A 65 4.11 -25.35 -10.37
CA GLU A 65 4.44 -26.78 -10.36
C GLU A 65 5.91 -27.00 -10.01
N GLU A 66 6.83 -26.23 -10.60
CA GLU A 66 8.26 -26.31 -10.30
C GLU A 66 8.54 -26.02 -8.82
N ILE A 67 7.98 -24.92 -8.28
CA ILE A 67 8.10 -24.58 -6.85
C ILE A 67 7.61 -25.74 -5.98
N SER A 68 6.48 -26.35 -6.33
CA SER A 68 5.92 -27.47 -5.58
C SER A 68 6.81 -28.72 -5.61
N GLN A 69 7.49 -28.99 -6.72
CA GLN A 69 8.44 -30.11 -6.81
C GLN A 69 9.69 -29.87 -5.96
N ILE A 70 10.23 -28.64 -6.00
CA ILE A 70 11.38 -28.25 -5.17
C ILE A 70 11.05 -28.42 -3.68
N LEU A 71 9.90 -27.92 -3.23
CA LEU A 71 9.46 -28.06 -1.84
C LEU A 71 9.35 -29.53 -1.40
N LYS A 72 8.70 -30.37 -2.22
CA LYS A 72 8.57 -31.80 -1.94
C LYS A 72 9.92 -32.51 -1.82
N ARG A 73 10.89 -32.15 -2.67
CA ARG A 73 12.24 -32.70 -2.61
C ARG A 73 12.91 -32.33 -1.28
N TYR A 74 12.85 -31.05 -0.89
CA TYR A 74 13.42 -30.59 0.36
C TYR A 74 12.75 -31.22 1.60
N GLU A 75 11.43 -31.32 1.62
CA GLU A 75 10.71 -31.97 2.73
C GLU A 75 11.16 -33.42 2.90
N LYS A 76 11.35 -34.15 1.80
CA LYS A 76 11.82 -35.54 1.84
C LYS A 76 13.27 -35.66 2.32
N GLU A 77 14.14 -34.70 1.97
CA GLU A 77 15.55 -34.67 2.38
C GLU A 77 15.76 -34.16 3.82
N ALA A 78 14.87 -33.30 4.33
CA ALA A 78 15.00 -32.70 5.66
C ALA A 78 14.28 -33.50 6.77
N LEU A 79 13.25 -34.30 6.41
CA LEU A 79 12.48 -35.13 7.34
C LEU A 79 12.78 -36.64 7.23
N GLY A 80 13.61 -37.05 6.27
CA GLY A 80 14.11 -38.42 6.13
C GLY A 80 15.54 -38.54 6.65
#